data_AF-A0A6M1ZM04-F1
#
_entry.id   AF-A0A6M1ZM04-F1
#
_cell.length_a   1.000
_cell.length_b   1.000
_cell.length_c   1.000
_cell.angle_alpha   90.00
_cell.angle_beta   90.00
_cell.angle_gamma   90.00
#
_symmetry.space_group_name_H-M   'P 1'
#
loop_
_entity.id
_entity.type
_entity.pdbx_description
1 polymer ?
#
loop_
_entity_poly.entity_id
_entity_poly.type
_entity_poly.pdbx_seq_one_letter_code
_entity_poly.pdbx_strand_id
1 'polypeptide(L)'
;VLVDGDYGLAAALAEGKPITEFLGLAAGNPWVGVFAAFFAFFALVTSFLGIALGLFDFLADGLKIARDKWGNITLGLLVAAPTLFFALAMERVFLLALDSSGGIGDSILNILFPALMLWVGRYHKNLHSDYRIPGGKPVIILAIAYALFVLTIELLGRFGVIVSLGL
;
A
#
# COMPACT_ATOMS: atom_id res chain seq x y z
N VAL A 1 -13.95 11.40 -23.37
CA VAL A 1 -13.83 12.78 -22.84
C VAL A 1 -13.39 12.82 -21.39
N LEU A 2 -13.96 12.01 -20.48
CA LEU A 2 -13.51 11.97 -19.06
C LEU A 2 -12.16 11.27 -18.83
N VAL A 3 -11.76 10.33 -19.70
CA VAL A 3 -10.48 9.59 -19.58
C VAL A 3 -9.39 10.23 -20.46
N ASP A 4 -9.66 10.46 -21.75
CA ASP A 4 -8.70 10.98 -22.75
C ASP A 4 -8.90 12.45 -23.19
N GLY A 5 -9.73 13.24 -22.52
CA GLY A 5 -9.85 14.68 -22.85
C GLY A 5 -8.66 15.49 -22.33
N ASP A 6 -8.46 16.72 -22.83
CA ASP A 6 -7.42 17.66 -22.36
C ASP A 6 -7.51 17.96 -20.84
N TYR A 7 -8.65 17.66 -20.22
CA TYR A 7 -8.90 17.71 -18.77
C TYR A 7 -9.36 16.37 -18.19
N GLY A 8 -8.94 15.25 -18.81
CA GLY A 8 -9.30 13.90 -18.42
C GLY A 8 -8.43 13.33 -17.28
N LEU A 9 -8.85 12.18 -16.74
CA LEU A 9 -8.17 11.46 -15.67
C LEU A 9 -6.71 11.12 -16.03
N ALA A 10 -6.43 10.86 -17.31
CA ALA A 10 -5.08 10.60 -17.80
C ALA A 10 -4.18 11.84 -17.71
N ALA A 11 -4.71 13.05 -17.98
CA ALA A 11 -3.98 14.31 -17.86
C ALA A 11 -3.69 14.66 -16.40
N ALA A 12 -4.63 14.41 -15.49
CA ALA A 12 -4.42 14.59 -14.05
C ALA A 12 -3.29 13.68 -13.50
N LEU A 13 -3.26 12.43 -13.93
CA LEU A 13 -2.19 11.47 -13.61
C LEU A 13 -0.85 11.89 -14.25
N ALA A 14 -0.88 12.36 -15.50
CA ALA A 14 0.27 12.84 -16.24
C ALA A 14 0.84 14.16 -15.70
N GLU A 15 0.06 14.99 -15.00
CA GLU A 15 0.52 16.23 -14.34
C GLU A 15 0.80 16.06 -12.84
N GLY A 16 0.30 14.99 -12.21
CA GLY A 16 0.48 14.75 -10.77
C GLY A 16 -0.38 15.68 -9.90
N LYS A 17 -1.41 16.29 -10.48
CA LYS A 17 -2.32 17.21 -9.79
C LYS A 17 -3.49 16.46 -9.16
N PRO A 18 -4.08 16.98 -8.06
CA PRO A 18 -5.25 16.38 -7.44
C PRO A 18 -6.43 16.28 -8.40
N ILE A 19 -7.05 15.11 -8.49
CA ILE A 19 -8.23 14.84 -9.35
C ILE A 19 -9.43 15.72 -8.97
N THR A 20 -9.44 16.27 -7.76
CA THR A 20 -10.50 17.16 -7.24
C THR A 20 -10.64 18.45 -8.04
N GLU A 21 -9.55 18.94 -8.63
CA GLU A 21 -9.56 20.13 -9.51
C GLU A 21 -10.28 19.83 -10.83
N PHE A 22 -9.99 18.67 -11.43
CA PHE A 22 -10.63 18.20 -12.67
C PHE A 22 -12.10 17.83 -12.46
N LEU A 23 -12.48 17.36 -11.27
CA LEU A 23 -13.87 17.12 -10.88
C LEU A 23 -14.71 18.40 -10.87
N GLY A 24 -14.15 19.52 -10.40
CA GLY A 24 -14.84 20.82 -10.43
C GLY A 24 -15.13 21.30 -11.85
N LEU A 25 -14.17 21.11 -12.76
CA LEU A 25 -14.30 21.44 -14.18
C LEU A 25 -15.30 20.52 -14.89
N ALA A 26 -15.23 19.21 -14.65
CA ALA A 26 -16.12 18.21 -15.25
C ALA A 26 -17.57 18.35 -14.77
N ALA A 27 -17.79 18.74 -13.50
CA ALA A 27 -19.12 18.95 -12.93
C ALA A 27 -19.73 20.32 -13.28
N GLY A 28 -18.95 21.24 -13.87
CA GLY A 28 -19.40 22.60 -14.20
C GLY A 28 -19.77 23.46 -12.97
N ASN A 29 -19.42 23.01 -11.76
CA ASN A 29 -19.75 23.70 -10.51
C ASN A 29 -18.52 23.74 -9.56
N PRO A 30 -17.99 24.94 -9.24
CA PRO A 30 -16.82 25.11 -8.38
C PRO A 30 -16.97 24.49 -6.98
N TRP A 31 -18.18 24.45 -6.43
CA TRP A 31 -18.44 23.90 -5.10
C TRP A 31 -18.14 22.40 -5.01
N VAL A 32 -18.34 21.67 -6.11
CA VAL A 32 -18.04 20.23 -6.17
C VAL A 32 -16.53 19.98 -6.00
N GLY A 33 -15.68 20.81 -6.61
CA GLY A 33 -14.23 20.73 -6.45
C GLY A 33 -13.79 21.00 -5.00
N VAL A 34 -14.40 21.99 -4.34
CA VAL A 34 -14.10 22.32 -2.93
C VAL A 34 -14.49 21.18 -1.99
N PHE A 35 -15.72 20.65 -2.11
CA PHE A 35 -16.14 19.52 -1.28
C PHE A 35 -15.30 18.26 -1.54
N ALA A 36 -14.97 17.99 -2.80
CA ALA A 36 -14.10 16.88 -3.16
C ALA A 36 -12.69 17.04 -2.57
N ALA A 37 -12.14 18.26 -2.55
CA ALA A 37 -10.85 18.55 -1.93
C ALA A 37 -10.86 18.32 -0.42
N PHE A 38 -11.90 18.77 0.29
CA PHE A 38 -12.05 18.48 1.72
C PHE A 38 -12.18 16.98 1.98
N PHE A 39 -13.00 16.28 1.22
CA PHE A 39 -13.15 14.83 1.33
C PHE A 39 -11.82 14.10 1.10
N ALA A 40 -11.10 14.44 0.02
CA ALA A 40 -9.82 13.85 -0.30
C ALA A 40 -8.77 14.11 0.78
N PHE A 41 -8.76 15.31 1.37
CA PHE A 41 -7.86 15.63 2.49
C PHE A 41 -8.13 14.74 3.70
N PHE A 42 -9.39 14.63 4.15
CA PHE A 42 -9.73 13.77 5.29
C PHE A 42 -9.49 12.29 4.98
N ALA A 43 -9.78 11.83 3.77
CA ALA A 43 -9.50 10.45 3.33
C ALA A 43 -7.99 10.16 3.34
N LEU A 44 -7.16 11.09 2.86
CA LEU A 44 -5.70 10.97 2.90
C LEU A 44 -5.18 10.95 4.34
N VAL A 45 -5.62 11.88 5.20
CA VAL A 45 -5.17 11.95 6.59
C VAL A 45 -5.51 10.67 7.36
N THR A 46 -6.74 10.16 7.21
CA THR A 46 -7.19 8.95 7.91
C THR A 46 -6.48 7.70 7.41
N SER A 47 -6.26 7.56 6.09
CA SER A 47 -5.49 6.46 5.51
C SER A 47 -4.02 6.51 5.95
N PHE A 48 -3.40 7.69 5.91
CA PHE A 48 -2.00 7.87 6.29
C PHE A 48 -1.78 7.61 7.79
N LEU A 49 -2.72 8.02 8.65
CA LEU A 49 -2.65 7.74 10.08
C LEU A 49 -2.61 6.25 10.38
N GLY A 50 -3.44 5.44 9.71
CA GLY A 50 -3.45 3.99 9.88
C GLY A 50 -2.12 3.35 9.49
N ILE A 51 -1.55 3.74 8.35
CA ILE A 51 -0.26 3.24 7.86
C ILE A 51 0.89 3.69 8.78
N ALA A 52 0.89 4.96 9.22
CA ALA A 52 1.92 5.49 10.10
C ALA A 52 1.95 4.78 11.46
N LEU A 53 0.79 4.49 12.05
CA LEU A 53 0.69 3.72 13.29
C LEU A 53 1.16 2.27 13.09
N GLY A 54 0.76 1.62 11.98
CA GLY A 54 1.24 0.27 11.65
C GLY A 54 2.76 0.20 11.48
N LEU A 55 3.35 1.18 10.79
CA LEU A 55 4.80 1.26 10.62
C LEU A 55 5.52 1.58 11.94
N PHE A 56 4.93 2.45 12.77
CA PHE A 56 5.43 2.77 14.11
C PHE A 56 5.52 1.51 14.98
N ASP A 57 4.44 0.72 15.04
CA ASP A 57 4.42 -0.53 15.79
C ASP A 57 5.40 -1.57 15.20
N PHE A 58 5.45 -1.69 13.86
CA PHE A 58 6.39 -2.58 13.18
C PHE A 58 7.85 -2.25 13.49
N LEU A 59 8.22 -0.96 13.49
CA LEU A 59 9.57 -0.51 13.82
C LEU A 59 9.88 -0.71 15.31
N ALA A 60 8.92 -0.48 16.20
CA ALA A 60 9.08 -0.74 17.63
C ALA A 60 9.43 -2.20 17.88
N ASP A 61 8.69 -3.13 17.25
CA ASP A 61 8.89 -4.56 17.39
C ASP A 61 10.17 -5.04 16.68
N GLY A 62 10.44 -4.53 15.46
CA GLY A 62 11.60 -4.92 14.65
C GLY A 62 12.94 -4.46 15.22
N LEU A 63 13.00 -3.23 15.75
CA LEU A 63 14.20 -2.66 16.36
C LEU A 63 14.29 -2.92 17.87
N LYS A 64 13.26 -3.55 18.46
CA LYS A 64 13.14 -3.82 19.90
C LYS A 64 13.31 -2.56 20.75
N ILE A 65 12.77 -1.44 20.28
CA ILE A 65 12.84 -0.16 20.98
C ILE A 65 11.82 -0.18 22.11
N ALA A 66 12.25 0.10 23.34
CA ALA A 66 11.36 0.20 24.49
C ALA A 66 10.34 1.34 24.28
N ARG A 67 9.08 1.12 24.68
CA ARG A 67 7.97 2.08 24.56
C ARG A 67 8.03 3.20 25.60
N ASP A 68 9.21 3.80 25.74
CA ASP A 68 9.47 4.90 26.65
C ASP A 68 9.15 6.23 25.94
N LYS A 69 9.02 7.33 26.68
CA LYS A 69 8.82 8.67 26.07
C LYS A 69 9.87 8.99 25.00
N TRP A 70 11.13 8.64 25.26
CA TRP A 70 12.23 8.81 24.30
C TRP A 70 12.20 7.81 23.15
N GLY A 71 11.80 6.56 23.41
CA GLY A 71 11.65 5.53 22.37
C GLY A 71 10.55 5.89 21.37
N ASN A 72 9.42 6.40 21.87
CA ASN A 72 8.31 6.84 21.03
C ASN A 72 8.66 8.06 20.17
N ILE A 73 9.41 9.03 20.71
CA ILE A 73 9.91 10.17 19.92
C ILE A 73 10.88 9.67 18.84
N THR A 74 11.80 8.77 19.19
CA THR A 74 12.77 8.20 18.25
C THR A 74 12.08 7.44 17.12
N LEU A 75 11.08 6.61 17.44
CA LEU A 75 10.27 5.88 16.45
C LEU A 75 9.47 6.83 15.57
N GLY A 76 8.83 7.85 16.16
CA GLY A 76 8.10 8.86 15.41
C GLY A 76 9.01 9.62 14.44
N LEU A 77 10.23 9.93 14.86
CA LEU A 77 11.23 10.59 14.01
C LEU A 77 11.75 9.63 12.93
N LEU A 78 11.91 8.35 13.22
CA LEU A 78 12.32 7.33 12.26
C LEU A 78 11.25 7.06 11.19
N VAL A 79 9.97 7.21 11.52
CA VAL A 79 8.86 7.17 10.55
C VAL A 79 8.80 8.47 9.75
N ALA A 80 8.81 9.61 10.44
CA ALA A 80 8.59 10.91 9.82
C ALA A 80 9.77 11.38 8.96
N ALA A 81 11.01 11.19 9.41
CA ALA A 81 12.20 11.68 8.70
C ALA A 81 12.33 11.14 7.27
N PRO A 82 12.27 9.82 7.01
CA PRO A 82 12.34 9.31 5.64
C PRO A 82 11.12 9.75 4.82
N THR A 83 9.91 9.69 5.38
CA THR A 83 8.71 10.12 4.64
C THR A 83 8.76 11.59 4.22
N LEU A 84 9.22 12.48 5.11
CA LEU A 84 9.36 13.90 4.83
C LEU A 84 10.52 14.17 3.85
N PHE A 85 11.64 13.47 4.00
CA PHE A 85 12.77 13.58 3.07
C PHE A 85 12.35 13.23 1.63
N PHE A 86 11.66 12.10 1.44
CA PHE A 86 11.17 11.71 0.13
C PHE A 86 10.10 12.66 -0.41
N ALA A 87 9.19 13.14 0.44
CA ALA A 87 8.17 14.11 0.07
C ALA A 87 8.75 15.45 -0.43
N LEU A 88 9.89 15.88 0.12
CA LEU A 88 10.57 17.12 -0.29
C LEU A 88 11.52 16.90 -1.49
N ALA A 89 12.10 15.71 -1.63
CA ALA A 89 13.11 15.44 -2.66
C ALA A 89 12.54 15.16 -4.04
N MET A 90 11.30 14.65 -4.17
CA MET A 90 10.72 14.32 -5.47
C MET A 90 9.22 14.66 -5.55
N GLU A 91 8.84 15.49 -6.53
CA GLU A 91 7.44 15.93 -6.77
C GLU A 91 6.48 14.77 -7.09
N ARG A 92 6.98 13.61 -7.55
CA ARG A 92 6.17 12.42 -7.89
C ARG A 92 6.47 11.19 -7.04
N VAL A 93 7.11 11.36 -5.89
CA VAL A 93 7.48 10.20 -5.06
C VAL A 93 6.27 9.37 -4.66
N PHE A 94 5.12 10.01 -4.41
CA PHE A 94 3.91 9.31 -3.97
C PHE A 94 3.39 8.34 -5.03
N LEU A 95 3.30 8.77 -6.29
CA LEU A 95 2.82 7.92 -7.39
C LEU A 95 3.80 6.79 -7.69
N LEU A 96 5.10 7.10 -7.74
CA LEU A 96 6.13 6.10 -7.99
C LEU A 96 6.21 5.05 -6.86
N ALA A 97 6.08 5.49 -5.61
CA ALA A 97 6.06 4.63 -4.44
C ALA A 97 4.79 3.78 -4.37
N LEU A 98 3.62 4.35 -4.71
CA LEU A 98 2.36 3.62 -4.75
C LEU A 98 2.40 2.51 -5.81
N ASP A 99 2.88 2.83 -7.01
CA ASP A 99 3.01 1.87 -8.11
C ASP A 99 3.98 0.74 -7.74
N SER A 100 5.13 1.06 -7.15
CA SER A 100 6.12 0.06 -6.74
C SER A 100 5.72 -0.75 -5.49
N SER A 101 5.03 -0.13 -4.53
CA SER A 101 4.67 -0.77 -3.26
C SER A 101 3.38 -1.58 -3.36
N GLY A 102 2.43 -1.16 -4.22
CA GLY A 102 1.13 -1.81 -4.37
C GLY A 102 1.21 -3.20 -4.96
N GLY A 103 2.21 -3.48 -5.79
CA GLY A 103 2.45 -4.82 -6.33
C GLY A 103 3.19 -5.72 -5.36
N ILE A 104 4.48 -5.43 -5.17
CA ILE A 104 5.42 -6.31 -4.48
C ILE A 104 5.16 -6.32 -2.97
N GLY A 105 4.97 -5.13 -2.39
CA GLY A 105 4.75 -4.97 -0.95
C GLY A 105 3.45 -5.64 -0.50
N ASP A 106 2.36 -5.39 -1.21
CA ASP A 106 1.05 -5.97 -0.91
C ASP A 106 1.06 -7.51 -1.03
N SER A 107 1.62 -8.04 -2.12
CA SER A 107 1.69 -9.49 -2.34
C SER A 107 2.45 -10.22 -1.24
N ILE A 108 3.56 -9.64 -0.76
CA ILE A 108 4.35 -10.22 0.33
C ILE A 108 3.60 -10.11 1.65
N LEU A 109 3.08 -8.93 1.98
CA LEU A 109 2.48 -8.66 3.28
C LEU A 109 1.11 -9.32 3.46
N ASN A 110 0.25 -9.29 2.44
CA ASN A 110 -1.13 -9.74 2.56
C ASN A 110 -1.35 -11.18 2.09
N ILE A 111 -0.48 -11.73 1.25
CA ILE A 111 -0.66 -13.11 0.74
C ILE A 111 0.40 -14.04 1.34
N LEU A 112 1.68 -13.69 1.22
CA LEU A 112 2.77 -14.58 1.64
C LEU A 112 2.88 -14.69 3.16
N PHE A 113 2.88 -13.58 3.90
CA PHE A 113 3.02 -13.63 5.36
C PHE A 113 1.87 -14.36 6.05
N PRO A 114 0.58 -14.14 5.75
CA PRO A 114 -0.50 -14.87 6.39
C PRO A 114 -0.45 -16.37 6.11
N ALA A 115 -0.06 -16.76 4.88
CA ALA A 115 0.13 -18.16 4.52
C ALA A 115 1.26 -18.82 5.32
N LEU A 116 2.39 -18.11 5.49
CA LEU A 116 3.52 -18.57 6.31
C LEU A 116 3.17 -18.60 7.80
N MET A 117 2.48 -17.58 8.33
CA MET A 117 2.00 -17.54 9.71
C MET A 117 1.09 -18.71 10.01
N LEU A 118 0.21 -19.08 9.07
CA LEU A 118 -0.67 -20.24 9.19
C LEU A 118 0.13 -21.56 9.22
N TRP A 119 1.15 -21.70 8.37
CA TRP A 119 2.03 -22.88 8.35
C TRP A 119 2.81 -23.04 9.67
N VAL A 120 3.50 -21.98 10.10
CA VAL A 120 4.29 -21.98 11.34
C VAL A 120 3.40 -22.17 12.56
N GLY A 121 2.25 -21.49 12.60
CA GLY A 121 1.29 -21.59 13.70
C GLY A 121 0.74 -23.01 13.86
N ARG A 122 0.42 -23.69 12.76
CA ARG A 122 -0.16 -25.05 12.80
C ARG A 122 0.86 -26.15 13.02
N TYR A 123 2.03 -26.09 12.37
CA TYR A 123 2.97 -27.23 12.33
C TYR A 123 4.19 -27.07 13.23
N HIS A 124 4.57 -25.84 13.57
CA HIS A 124 5.78 -25.59 14.37
C HIS A 124 5.45 -25.14 15.79
N LYS A 125 4.38 -24.35 15.97
CA LYS A 125 3.91 -23.89 17.28
C LYS A 125 2.70 -24.64 17.83
N ASN A 126 2.16 -25.62 17.08
CA ASN A 126 0.98 -26.42 17.43
C ASN A 126 -0.15 -25.60 18.09
N LEU A 127 -0.42 -24.40 17.56
CA LEU A 127 -1.44 -23.54 18.12
C LEU A 127 -2.82 -24.20 17.97
N HIS A 128 -3.46 -24.46 19.09
CA HIS A 128 -4.85 -24.88 19.14
C HIS A 128 -5.72 -23.65 18.89
N SER A 129 -6.59 -23.74 17.89
CA SER A 129 -7.53 -22.69 17.51
C SER A 129 -8.88 -23.34 17.32
N ASP A 130 -9.91 -22.76 17.92
CA ASP A 130 -11.30 -23.25 17.84
C ASP A 130 -11.85 -23.21 16.41
N TYR A 131 -11.29 -22.36 15.56
CA TYR A 131 -11.62 -22.27 14.15
C TYR A 131 -10.47 -22.77 13.27
N ARG A 132 -10.69 -23.91 12.60
CA ARG A 132 -9.73 -24.49 11.63
C ARG A 132 -10.42 -24.67 10.29
N ILE A 133 -9.94 -23.96 9.28
CA ILE A 133 -10.32 -24.26 7.89
C ILE A 133 -10.01 -25.73 7.55
N PRO A 134 -11.02 -26.51 7.11
CA PRO A 134 -10.83 -27.88 6.68
C PRO A 134 -10.00 -27.89 5.41
N GLY A 135 -8.99 -28.77 5.33
CA GLY A 135 -8.08 -28.83 4.18
C GLY A 135 -6.60 -29.02 4.51
N GLY A 136 -6.20 -28.93 5.78
CA GLY A 136 -4.89 -29.37 6.25
C GLY A 136 -3.69 -28.73 5.54
N LYS A 137 -2.64 -29.52 5.29
CA LYS A 137 -1.39 -29.13 4.60
C LYS A 137 -1.60 -28.71 3.13
N PRO A 138 -2.35 -29.43 2.28
CA PRO A 138 -2.40 -29.12 0.84
C PRO A 138 -3.02 -27.77 0.54
N VAL A 139 -4.03 -27.33 1.31
CA VAL A 139 -4.62 -25.99 1.13
C VAL A 139 -3.61 -24.88 1.43
N ILE A 140 -2.77 -25.05 2.45
CA ILE A 140 -1.75 -24.07 2.80
C ILE A 140 -0.64 -24.04 1.73
N ILE A 141 -0.22 -25.21 1.23
CA ILE A 141 0.77 -25.30 0.14
C ILE A 141 0.23 -24.61 -1.13
N LEU A 142 -1.03 -24.85 -1.47
CA LEU A 142 -1.67 -24.22 -2.63
C LEU A 142 -1.76 -22.70 -2.46
N ALA A 143 -2.07 -22.21 -1.26
CA ALA A 143 -2.07 -20.78 -0.96
C ALA A 143 -0.67 -20.15 -1.10
N ILE A 144 0.38 -20.82 -0.60
CA ILE A 144 1.76 -20.36 -0.76
C ILE A 144 2.15 -20.39 -2.25
N ALA A 145 1.81 -21.45 -2.98
CA ALA A 145 2.09 -21.56 -4.41
C ALA A 145 1.40 -20.44 -5.21
N TYR A 146 0.15 -20.13 -4.89
CA TYR A 146 -0.58 -19.00 -5.47
C TYR A 146 0.07 -17.66 -5.14
N ALA A 147 0.50 -17.45 -3.89
CA ALA A 147 1.23 -16.25 -3.49
C ALA A 147 2.53 -16.05 -4.30
N LEU A 148 3.30 -17.13 -4.45
CA LEU A 148 4.53 -17.12 -5.24
C LEU A 148 4.25 -16.87 -6.73
N PHE A 149 3.16 -17.43 -7.27
CA PHE A 149 2.73 -17.19 -8.64
C PHE A 149 2.41 -15.72 -8.90
N VAL A 150 1.60 -15.09 -8.04
CA VAL A 150 1.25 -13.66 -8.13
C VAL A 150 2.50 -12.79 -8.03
N LEU A 151 3.37 -13.06 -7.05
CA LEU A 151 4.63 -12.34 -6.88
C LEU A 151 5.55 -12.48 -8.11
N THR A 152 5.59 -13.66 -8.72
CA THR A 152 6.37 -13.90 -9.95
C THR A 152 5.84 -13.07 -11.12
N ILE A 153 4.51 -13.00 -11.30
CA ILE A 153 3.88 -12.15 -12.32
C ILE A 153 4.25 -10.67 -12.08
N GLU A 154 4.13 -10.20 -10.85
CA GLU A 154 4.42 -8.81 -10.48
C GLU A 154 5.88 -8.43 -10.79
N LEU A 155 6.81 -9.33 -10.45
CA LEU A 155 8.23 -9.15 -10.78
C LEU A 155 8.45 -9.16 -12.30
N LEU A 156 7.86 -10.09 -13.03
CA LEU A 156 7.98 -10.15 -14.50
C LEU A 156 7.42 -8.89 -15.18
N GLY A 157 6.35 -8.31 -14.64
CA GLY A 157 5.79 -7.04 -15.09
C GLY A 157 6.80 -5.91 -14.97
N ARG A 158 7.46 -5.83 -13.81
CA ARG A 158 8.45 -4.78 -13.52
C ARG A 158 9.76 -4.92 -14.30
N PHE A 159 10.17 -6.15 -14.65
CA PHE A 159 11.32 -6.41 -15.53
C PHE A 159 11.00 -6.20 -17.03
N GLY A 160 9.79 -5.75 -17.39
CA GLY A 160 9.43 -5.42 -18.77
C GLY A 160 9.08 -6.63 -19.64
N VAL A 161 8.92 -7.82 -19.06
CA VAL A 161 8.57 -9.04 -19.82
C VAL A 161 7.06 -9.07 -20.13
N ILE A 162 6.21 -8.41 -19.34
CA ILE A 162 4.75 -8.37 -19.55
C ILE A 162 4.29 -7.14 -20.35
N VAL A 163 5.03 -6.03 -20.38
CA VAL A 163 4.69 -4.85 -21.22
C VAL A 163 4.66 -5.19 -22.72
N SER A 164 5.28 -6.30 -23.14
CA SER A 164 5.17 -6.82 -24.51
C SER A 164 3.83 -7.52 -24.83
N LEU A 165 2.96 -7.77 -23.85
CA LEU A 165 1.61 -8.29 -24.03
C LEU A 165 0.61 -7.18 -23.66
N GLY A 166 0.47 -6.21 -24.57
CA GLY A 166 -0.32 -5.00 -24.39
C GLY A 166 -1.74 -5.23 -23.90
N LEU A 167 -2.00 -4.78 -22.68
CA LEU A 167 -3.30 -4.40 -22.12
C LEU A 167 -3.13 -3.08 -21.39
#